data_AF-A0A2G1NYG7-F1
#
_entry.id   AF-A0A2G1NYG7-F1
#
_cell.length_a   1.000
_cell.length_b   1.000
_cell.length_c   1.000
_cell.angle_alpha   90.00
_cell.angle_beta   90.00
_cell.angle_gamma   90.00
#
_symmetry.space_group_name_H-M   'P 1'
#
loop_
_entity.id
_entity.type
_entity.pdbx_description
1 polymer ?
#
loop_
_entity_poly.entity_id
_entity_poly.type
_entity_poly.pdbx_seq_one_letter_code
_entity_poly.pdbx_strand_id
1 'polypeptide(L)'
;MDRMKSASKNFDKLKEDIKEQNDFIKKGCERIKNYYNLPVEKREAETRLVKPPHEILLEKSVETIELGLYSKEDAKTEWPERESIGFNYILIGVGTEILLKAIFLKEQPDSFIKEINEGKNTCHAPGFGKCKKWLINFLREKISPTHCERVKDILKLIQLKRNNLAHLDFHKISNYTEDYQVANVLRFLFLYFFKENSSTIVKS
;
A
#
# COMPACT_ATOMS: atom_id res chain seq x y z
N MET A 1 6.95 -8.47 44.68
CA MET A 1 7.13 -9.78 44.00
C MET A 1 6.11 -10.01 42.88
N ASP A 2 4.84 -9.60 43.03
CA ASP A 2 3.80 -9.84 42.00
C ASP A 2 3.94 -9.04 40.69
N ARG A 3 4.51 -7.82 40.73
CA ARG A 3 4.78 -7.03 39.51
C ARG A 3 5.81 -7.68 38.57
N MET A 4 6.80 -8.40 39.11
CA MET A 4 7.81 -9.10 38.29
C MET A 4 7.25 -10.36 37.64
N LYS A 5 6.36 -11.09 38.32
CA LYS A 5 5.64 -12.25 37.73
C LYS A 5 4.64 -11.81 36.65
N SER A 6 3.97 -10.68 36.84
CA SER A 6 3.11 -10.04 35.84
C SER A 6 3.90 -9.57 34.61
N ALA A 7 5.07 -8.97 34.79
CA ALA A 7 5.93 -8.52 33.70
C ALA A 7 6.47 -9.70 32.88
N SER A 8 6.92 -10.78 33.55
CA SER A 8 7.40 -12.00 32.88
C SER A 8 6.32 -12.62 31.97
N LYS A 9 5.07 -12.74 32.44
CA LYS A 9 3.96 -13.23 31.61
C LYS A 9 3.68 -12.35 30.39
N ASN A 10 3.82 -11.04 30.51
CA ASN A 10 3.66 -10.11 29.39
C ASN A 10 4.80 -10.20 28.37
N PHE A 11 6.04 -10.48 28.81
CA PHE A 11 7.17 -10.71 27.91
C PHE A 11 7.06 -12.03 27.14
N ASP A 12 6.58 -13.09 27.79
CA ASP A 12 6.37 -14.38 27.12
C ASP A 12 5.25 -14.28 26.08
N LYS A 13 4.16 -13.56 26.40
CA LYS A 13 3.10 -13.24 25.42
C LYS A 13 3.62 -12.41 24.24
N LEU A 14 4.43 -11.37 24.47
CA LEU A 14 5.00 -10.57 23.38
C LEU A 14 5.87 -11.41 22.44
N LYS A 15 6.64 -12.37 22.98
CA LYS A 15 7.45 -13.30 22.16
C LYS A 15 6.57 -14.23 21.34
N GLU A 16 5.46 -14.70 21.90
CA GLU A 16 4.46 -15.49 21.20
C GLU A 16 3.83 -14.66 20.07
N ASP A 17 3.37 -13.45 20.35
CA ASP A 17 2.83 -12.53 19.33
C ASP A 17 3.84 -12.27 18.20
N ILE A 18 5.12 -12.03 18.52
CA ILE A 18 6.18 -11.85 17.51
C ILE A 18 6.38 -13.12 16.68
N LYS A 19 6.37 -14.30 17.32
CA LYS A 19 6.52 -15.58 16.63
C LYS A 19 5.34 -15.81 15.68
N GLU A 20 4.13 -15.60 16.15
CA GLU A 20 2.91 -15.71 15.34
C GLU A 20 2.94 -14.76 14.14
N GLN A 21 3.37 -13.50 14.34
CA GLN A 21 3.51 -12.56 13.23
C GLN A 21 4.58 -12.98 12.23
N ASN A 22 5.73 -13.47 12.69
CA ASN A 22 6.78 -13.97 11.80
C ASN A 22 6.30 -15.18 10.99
N ASP A 23 5.59 -16.12 11.61
CA ASP A 23 5.04 -17.29 10.94
C ASP A 23 3.94 -16.90 9.94
N PHE A 24 3.13 -15.90 10.29
CA PHE A 24 2.13 -15.31 9.41
C PHE A 24 2.78 -14.65 8.18
N ILE A 25 3.81 -13.84 8.36
CA ILE A 25 4.53 -13.16 7.27
C ILE A 25 5.17 -14.19 6.33
N LYS A 26 5.87 -15.19 6.87
CA LYS A 26 6.52 -16.25 6.07
C LYS A 26 5.54 -16.98 5.15
N LYS A 27 4.31 -17.21 5.61
CA LYS A 27 3.26 -17.89 4.84
C LYS A 27 2.44 -16.95 3.95
N GLY A 28 2.71 -15.64 3.95
CA GLY A 28 1.97 -14.63 3.18
C GLY A 28 1.92 -14.93 1.68
N CYS A 29 3.08 -15.12 1.05
CA CYS A 29 3.17 -15.40 -0.38
C CYS A 29 2.51 -16.72 -0.78
N GLU A 30 2.69 -17.78 0.02
CA GLU A 30 2.04 -19.08 -0.25
C GLU A 30 0.51 -18.99 -0.17
N ARG A 31 -0.05 -18.20 0.76
CA ARG A 31 -1.50 -17.96 0.80
C ARG A 31 -2.02 -17.30 -0.46
N ILE A 32 -1.32 -16.29 -0.95
CA ILE A 32 -1.69 -15.58 -2.20
C ILE A 32 -1.57 -16.53 -3.40
N LYS A 33 -0.47 -17.29 -3.48
CA LYS A 33 -0.26 -18.31 -4.52
C LYS A 33 -1.35 -19.38 -4.52
N ASN A 34 -1.66 -19.95 -3.35
CA ASN A 34 -2.70 -20.97 -3.21
C ASN A 34 -4.05 -20.44 -3.69
N TYR A 35 -4.41 -19.20 -3.34
CA TYR A 35 -5.65 -18.60 -3.83
C TYR A 35 -5.75 -18.57 -5.35
N TYR A 36 -4.71 -18.10 -6.05
CA TYR A 36 -4.75 -18.00 -7.51
C TYR A 36 -4.62 -19.35 -8.23
N ASN A 37 -3.98 -20.35 -7.60
CA ASN A 37 -3.88 -21.71 -8.13
C ASN A 37 -5.17 -22.53 -7.97
N LEU A 38 -6.09 -22.11 -7.10
CA LEU A 38 -7.34 -22.83 -6.89
C LEU A 38 -8.38 -22.46 -7.97
N PRO A 39 -9.18 -23.44 -8.43
CA PRO A 39 -10.41 -23.19 -9.17
C PRO A 39 -11.30 -22.21 -8.40
N VAL A 40 -12.00 -21.30 -9.10
CA VAL A 40 -12.76 -20.20 -8.48
C VAL A 40 -13.73 -20.72 -7.41
N GLU A 41 -14.35 -21.87 -7.68
CA GLU A 41 -15.35 -22.53 -6.84
C GLU A 41 -14.77 -23.05 -5.51
N LYS A 42 -13.45 -23.26 -5.44
CA LYS A 42 -12.75 -23.83 -4.28
C LYS A 42 -12.04 -22.78 -3.43
N ARG A 43 -11.88 -21.56 -3.93
CA ARG A 43 -11.04 -20.52 -3.31
C ARG A 43 -11.49 -20.17 -1.90
N GLU A 44 -12.78 -19.89 -1.71
CA GLU A 44 -13.31 -19.51 -0.40
C GLU A 44 -13.19 -20.67 0.61
N ALA A 45 -13.61 -21.88 0.22
CA ALA A 45 -13.59 -23.06 1.08
C ALA A 45 -12.17 -23.44 1.55
N GLU A 46 -11.18 -23.35 0.66
CA GLU A 46 -9.82 -23.81 0.94
C GLU A 46 -8.89 -22.73 1.51
N THR A 47 -9.13 -21.45 1.18
CA THR A 47 -8.28 -20.34 1.68
C THR A 47 -8.92 -19.53 2.80
N ARG A 48 -10.24 -19.66 3.00
CA ARG A 48 -11.07 -18.80 3.86
C ARG A 48 -11.04 -17.32 3.45
N LEU A 49 -10.54 -17.00 2.26
CA LEU A 49 -10.57 -15.65 1.71
C LEU A 49 -11.87 -15.48 0.92
N VAL A 50 -12.72 -14.60 1.43
CA VAL A 50 -14.03 -14.26 0.83
C VAL A 50 -13.85 -13.39 -0.44
N LYS A 51 -12.68 -12.75 -0.60
CA LYS A 51 -12.35 -11.90 -1.74
C LYS A 51 -10.92 -12.16 -2.25
N PRO A 52 -10.62 -11.84 -3.52
CA PRO A 52 -9.27 -11.97 -4.07
C PRO A 52 -8.20 -11.21 -3.26
N PRO A 53 -6.96 -11.73 -3.14
CA PRO A 53 -5.88 -11.06 -2.43
C PRO A 53 -5.62 -9.63 -2.91
N HIS A 54 -5.77 -9.34 -4.20
CA HIS A 54 -5.59 -7.98 -4.71
C HIS A 54 -6.66 -7.01 -4.21
N GLU A 55 -7.91 -7.46 -3.99
CA GLU A 55 -8.98 -6.62 -3.41
C GLU A 55 -8.73 -6.35 -1.92
N ILE A 56 -8.23 -7.34 -1.16
CA ILE A 56 -7.85 -7.13 0.24
C ILE A 56 -6.75 -6.07 0.35
N LEU A 57 -5.76 -6.10 -0.56
CA LEU A 57 -4.72 -5.07 -0.60
C LEU A 57 -5.29 -3.72 -1.04
N LEU A 58 -6.22 -3.71 -2.00
CA LEU A 58 -6.86 -2.50 -2.48
C LEU A 58 -7.58 -1.76 -1.35
N GLU A 59 -8.41 -2.44 -0.58
CA GLU A 59 -9.15 -1.83 0.54
C GLU A 59 -8.21 -1.20 1.57
N LYS A 60 -7.15 -1.92 1.94
CA LYS A 60 -6.10 -1.40 2.84
C LYS A 60 -5.39 -0.19 2.27
N SER A 61 -5.17 -0.19 0.96
CA SER A 61 -4.55 0.94 0.26
C SER A 61 -5.45 2.17 0.29
N VAL A 62 -6.74 2.01 0.00
CA VAL A 62 -7.74 3.08 0.09
C VAL A 62 -7.75 3.67 1.49
N GLU A 63 -7.95 2.84 2.51
CA GLU A 63 -7.99 3.27 3.92
C GLU A 63 -6.72 4.05 4.31
N THR A 64 -5.55 3.52 3.97
CA THR A 64 -4.26 4.16 4.32
C THR A 64 -4.05 5.47 3.58
N ILE A 65 -4.37 5.53 2.28
CA ILE A 65 -4.22 6.75 1.48
C ILE A 65 -5.21 7.81 1.95
N GLU A 66 -6.46 7.45 2.18
CA GLU A 66 -7.47 8.39 2.68
C GLU A 66 -7.05 8.98 4.02
N LEU A 67 -6.59 8.18 4.99
CA LEU A 67 -6.03 8.70 6.23
C LEU A 67 -4.86 9.67 6.00
N GLY A 68 -4.04 9.41 4.97
CA GLY A 68 -2.94 10.30 4.57
C GLY A 68 -3.39 11.61 3.92
N LEU A 69 -4.52 11.60 3.22
CA LEU A 69 -5.14 12.76 2.55
C LEU A 69 -5.99 13.60 3.52
N TYR A 70 -6.67 12.97 4.49
CA TYR A 70 -7.62 13.60 5.43
C TYR A 70 -6.99 14.23 6.67
N SER A 71 -5.66 14.37 6.76
CA SER A 71 -5.02 14.90 7.97
C SER A 71 -5.26 16.41 8.17
N LYS A 72 -6.49 16.83 8.51
CA LYS A 72 -6.79 18.13 9.17
C LYS A 72 -8.21 18.37 9.70
N GLU A 73 -9.16 17.44 9.72
CA GLU A 73 -10.47 17.78 10.31
C GLU A 73 -10.47 17.79 11.85
N ASP A 74 -9.68 16.92 12.51
CA ASP A 74 -9.50 16.97 13.98
C ASP A 74 -8.39 17.94 14.47
N ALA A 75 -7.56 18.48 13.57
CA ALA A 75 -6.46 19.37 13.97
C ALA A 75 -6.89 20.84 14.19
N LYS A 76 -8.13 21.20 13.82
CA LYS A 76 -8.66 22.57 13.90
C LYS A 76 -9.13 22.99 15.29
N THR A 77 -9.35 22.05 16.22
CA THR A 77 -9.87 22.36 17.56
C THR A 77 -8.82 22.85 18.55
N GLU A 78 -7.52 22.63 18.30
CA GLU A 78 -6.48 22.94 19.30
C GLU A 78 -5.41 23.97 18.86
N TRP A 79 -5.19 24.20 17.56
CA TRP A 79 -4.06 25.04 17.09
C TRP A 79 -4.43 25.90 15.86
N PRO A 80 -4.93 27.15 16.04
CA PRO A 80 -5.53 27.95 14.97
C PRO A 80 -4.57 28.51 13.90
N GLU A 81 -3.25 28.41 14.09
CA GLU A 81 -2.28 29.24 13.34
C GLU A 81 -1.35 28.49 12.37
N ARG A 82 -1.73 27.33 11.80
CA ARG A 82 -0.89 26.67 10.78
C ARG A 82 -1.46 26.66 9.37
N GLU A 83 -0.74 27.40 8.51
CA GLU A 83 -0.08 26.97 7.27
C GLU A 83 -0.53 25.62 6.67
N SER A 84 -0.65 25.59 5.34
CA SER A 84 -1.14 24.49 4.47
C SER A 84 -1.38 23.13 5.10
N ILE A 85 -2.55 22.56 4.82
CA ILE A 85 -2.91 21.16 5.09
C ILE A 85 -1.92 20.24 4.37
N GLY A 86 -0.78 19.93 4.99
CA GLY A 86 0.20 19.02 4.41
C GLY A 86 -0.31 17.58 4.52
N PHE A 87 -0.33 16.85 3.42
CA PHE A 87 -0.59 15.42 3.43
C PHE A 87 0.42 14.66 4.29
N ASN A 88 -0.03 13.60 4.97
CA ASN A 88 0.87 12.67 5.65
C ASN A 88 1.50 11.72 4.63
N TYR A 89 2.63 12.14 4.05
CA TYR A 89 3.34 11.37 3.02
C TYR A 89 3.91 10.02 3.51
N ILE A 90 3.99 9.77 4.84
CA ILE A 90 4.28 8.42 5.35
C ILE A 90 3.11 7.50 5.00
N LEU A 91 1.89 7.89 5.37
CA LEU A 91 0.66 7.13 5.08
C LEU A 91 0.43 7.02 3.57
N ILE A 92 0.52 8.12 2.83
CA ILE A 92 0.39 8.09 1.36
C ILE A 92 1.44 7.16 0.75
N GLY A 93 2.69 7.22 1.21
CA GLY A 93 3.76 6.37 0.70
C GLY A 93 3.54 4.89 0.96
N VAL A 94 3.09 4.52 2.16
CA VAL A 94 2.75 3.12 2.51
C VAL A 94 1.54 2.66 1.72
N GLY A 95 0.46 3.44 1.71
CA GLY A 95 -0.77 3.13 0.99
C GLY A 95 -0.56 3.00 -0.52
N THR A 96 0.30 3.84 -1.11
CA THR A 96 0.69 3.74 -2.54
C THR A 96 1.48 2.46 -2.80
N GLU A 97 2.37 2.04 -1.90
CA GLU A 97 3.08 0.78 -2.06
C GLU A 97 2.12 -0.42 -2.06
N ILE A 98 1.10 -0.39 -1.18
CA ILE A 98 0.05 -1.41 -1.13
C ILE A 98 -0.78 -1.37 -2.44
N LEU A 99 -1.13 -0.19 -2.95
CA LEU A 99 -1.85 -0.02 -4.22
C LEU A 99 -1.10 -0.69 -5.37
N LEU A 100 0.20 -0.39 -5.49
CA LEU A 100 1.02 -0.92 -6.58
C LEU A 100 1.12 -2.45 -6.52
N LYS A 101 1.13 -3.04 -5.32
CA LYS A 101 1.09 -4.50 -5.14
C LYS A 101 -0.28 -5.07 -5.53
N ALA A 102 -1.37 -4.39 -5.17
CA ALA A 102 -2.73 -4.78 -5.58
C ALA A 102 -2.86 -4.79 -7.10
N ILE A 103 -2.42 -3.72 -7.78
CA ILE A 103 -2.42 -3.62 -9.24
C ILE A 103 -1.59 -4.75 -9.86
N PHE A 104 -0.37 -4.97 -9.37
CA PHE A 104 0.51 -6.02 -9.88
C PHE A 104 -0.12 -7.42 -9.76
N LEU A 105 -0.71 -7.74 -8.61
CA LEU A 105 -1.37 -9.03 -8.39
C LEU A 105 -2.63 -9.21 -9.23
N LYS A 106 -3.38 -8.13 -9.49
CA LYS A 106 -4.56 -8.17 -10.36
C LYS A 106 -4.18 -8.44 -11.82
N GLU A 107 -3.16 -7.75 -12.31
CA GLU A 107 -2.81 -7.77 -13.74
C GLU A 107 -1.82 -8.90 -14.10
N GLN A 108 -1.04 -9.40 -13.14
CA GLN A 108 0.01 -10.41 -13.37
C GLN A 108 0.07 -11.49 -12.25
N PRO A 109 -1.06 -12.16 -11.91
CA PRO A 109 -1.06 -13.19 -10.88
C PRO A 109 -0.10 -14.35 -11.21
N ASP A 110 -0.05 -14.79 -12.47
CA ASP A 110 0.80 -15.92 -12.90
C ASP A 110 2.29 -15.58 -12.81
N SER A 111 2.67 -14.35 -13.18
CA SER A 111 4.06 -13.89 -13.02
C SER A 111 4.47 -13.89 -11.56
N PHE A 112 3.58 -13.48 -10.65
CA PHE A 112 3.85 -13.52 -9.22
C PHE A 112 4.03 -14.96 -8.70
N ILE A 113 3.16 -15.88 -9.12
CA ILE A 113 3.24 -17.30 -8.76
C ILE A 113 4.54 -17.93 -9.27
N LYS A 114 4.93 -17.63 -10.51
CA LYS A 114 6.18 -18.09 -11.11
C LYS A 114 7.38 -17.65 -10.29
N GLU A 115 7.44 -16.39 -9.88
CA GLU A 115 8.54 -15.88 -9.05
C GLU A 115 8.63 -16.54 -7.67
N ILE A 116 7.49 -16.89 -7.07
CA ILE A 116 7.46 -17.66 -5.82
C ILE A 116 8.06 -19.05 -6.05
N ASN A 117 7.61 -19.75 -7.09
CA ASN A 117 8.08 -21.10 -7.40
C ASN A 117 9.58 -21.14 -7.76
N GLU A 118 10.12 -20.08 -8.36
CA GLU A 118 11.54 -19.93 -8.68
C GLU A 118 12.40 -19.50 -7.46
N GLY A 119 11.80 -19.33 -6.27
CA GLY A 119 12.51 -18.88 -5.07
C GLY A 119 13.03 -17.44 -5.15
N LYS A 120 12.57 -16.65 -6.14
CA LYS A 120 13.01 -15.25 -6.35
C LYS A 120 12.31 -14.25 -5.44
N ASN A 121 11.22 -14.65 -4.79
CA ASN A 121 10.54 -13.86 -3.77
C ASN A 121 10.83 -14.44 -2.37
N THR A 122 11.49 -13.64 -1.52
CA THR A 122 11.92 -14.00 -0.16
C THR A 122 10.80 -13.94 0.88
N CYS A 123 9.62 -14.49 0.58
CA CYS A 123 8.39 -14.38 1.40
C CYS A 123 7.74 -12.98 1.39
N HIS A 124 8.17 -12.07 0.51
CA HIS A 124 7.63 -10.72 0.43
C HIS A 124 7.01 -10.43 -0.94
N ALA A 125 5.87 -9.73 -0.93
CA ALA A 125 5.28 -9.15 -2.13
C ALA A 125 6.28 -8.18 -2.80
N PRO A 126 6.24 -8.01 -4.14
CA PRO A 126 7.20 -7.16 -4.85
C PRO A 126 7.28 -5.76 -4.25
N GLY A 127 8.50 -5.28 -3.99
CA GLY A 127 8.72 -3.96 -3.41
C GLY A 127 8.30 -2.82 -4.35
N PHE A 128 8.18 -1.62 -3.79
CA PHE A 128 7.73 -0.40 -4.51
C PHE A 128 8.41 -0.20 -5.87
N GLY A 129 9.74 -0.31 -5.94
CA GLY A 129 10.50 -0.07 -7.16
C GLY A 129 10.18 -1.06 -8.29
N LYS A 130 9.96 -2.34 -7.94
CA LYS A 130 9.60 -3.38 -8.89
C LYS A 130 8.19 -3.16 -9.43
N CYS A 131 7.22 -2.92 -8.55
CA CYS A 131 5.85 -2.64 -8.97
C CYS A 131 5.77 -1.35 -9.82
N LYS A 132 6.49 -0.30 -9.43
CA LYS A 132 6.58 0.94 -10.23
C LYS A 132 7.14 0.68 -11.62
N LYS A 133 8.27 -0.04 -11.74
CA LYS A 133 8.90 -0.32 -13.04
C LYS A 133 7.95 -1.08 -13.96
N TRP A 134 7.29 -2.11 -13.43
CA TRP A 134 6.30 -2.87 -14.17
C TRP A 134 5.12 -1.98 -14.61
N LEU A 135 4.55 -1.19 -13.68
CA LEU A 135 3.42 -0.31 -13.96
C LEU A 135 3.72 0.70 -15.06
N ILE A 136 4.89 1.35 -15.01
CA ILE A 136 5.28 2.35 -16.02
C ILE A 136 5.46 1.69 -17.40
N ASN A 137 6.04 0.51 -17.46
CA ASN A 137 6.16 -0.23 -18.72
C ASN A 137 4.77 -0.60 -19.27
N PHE A 138 3.88 -1.10 -18.41
CA PHE A 138 2.51 -1.43 -18.78
C PHE A 138 1.74 -0.20 -19.29
N LEU A 139 1.82 0.94 -18.59
CA LEU A 139 1.11 2.16 -18.97
C LEU A 139 1.67 2.83 -20.23
N ARG A 140 2.97 2.70 -20.50
CA ARG A 140 3.60 3.31 -21.70
C ARG A 140 2.93 2.89 -23.01
N GLU A 141 2.36 1.70 -23.05
CA GLU A 141 1.65 1.16 -24.22
C GLU A 141 0.16 1.53 -24.26
N LYS A 142 -0.36 2.16 -23.19
CA LYS A 142 -1.81 2.36 -22.99
C LYS A 142 -2.23 3.83 -22.87
N ILE A 143 -1.32 4.69 -22.43
CA ILE A 143 -1.60 6.12 -22.22
C ILE A 143 -0.54 6.98 -22.92
N SER A 144 -0.82 8.28 -23.09
CA SER A 144 0.11 9.19 -23.73
C SER A 144 1.45 9.27 -22.98
N PRO A 145 2.58 9.50 -23.69
CA PRO A 145 3.90 9.61 -23.06
C PRO A 145 3.94 10.63 -21.93
N THR A 146 3.29 11.78 -22.10
CA THR A 146 3.20 12.84 -21.09
C THR A 146 2.47 12.39 -19.83
N HIS A 147 1.36 11.65 -19.96
CA HIS A 147 0.66 11.12 -18.79
C HIS A 147 1.48 10.02 -18.09
N CYS A 148 2.18 9.19 -18.86
CA CYS A 148 3.04 8.14 -18.29
C CYS A 148 4.22 8.73 -17.50
N GLU A 149 4.88 9.76 -18.03
CA GLU A 149 5.94 10.47 -17.29
C GLU A 149 5.40 11.16 -16.03
N ARG A 150 4.20 11.76 -16.08
CA ARG A 150 3.54 12.32 -14.90
C ARG A 150 3.31 11.28 -13.81
N VAL A 151 2.83 10.08 -14.16
CA VAL A 151 2.65 8.98 -13.18
C VAL A 151 4.00 8.58 -12.57
N LYS A 152 5.04 8.44 -13.40
CA LYS A 152 6.40 8.09 -12.96
C LYS A 152 6.98 9.11 -11.98
N ASP A 153 6.82 10.40 -12.27
CA ASP A 153 7.34 11.49 -11.46
C ASP A 153 6.60 11.62 -10.13
N ILE A 154 5.27 11.51 -10.13
CA ILE A 154 4.48 11.55 -8.90
C ILE A 154 4.77 10.35 -7.99
N LEU A 155 4.90 9.13 -8.55
CA LEU A 155 5.31 7.98 -7.75
C LEU A 155 6.73 8.15 -7.19
N LYS A 156 7.63 8.83 -7.90
CA LYS A 156 8.98 9.16 -7.40
C LYS A 156 8.91 10.20 -6.27
N LEU A 157 8.08 11.23 -6.43
CA LEU A 157 7.86 12.27 -5.43
C LEU A 157 7.33 11.68 -4.11
N ILE A 158 6.27 10.87 -4.16
CA ILE A 158 5.70 10.19 -2.99
C ILE A 158 6.79 9.40 -2.26
N GLN A 159 7.61 8.64 -2.99
CA GLN A 159 8.70 7.85 -2.41
C GLN A 159 9.75 8.75 -1.72
N LEU A 160 10.13 9.87 -2.35
CA LEU A 160 11.09 10.82 -1.79
C LEU A 160 10.55 11.48 -0.52
N LYS A 161 9.31 11.98 -0.54
CA LYS A 161 8.67 12.63 0.61
C LYS A 161 8.50 11.65 1.77
N ARG A 162 8.03 10.42 1.51
CA ARG A 162 7.96 9.33 2.52
C ARG A 162 9.31 9.09 3.18
N ASN A 163 10.37 8.91 2.38
CA ASN A 163 11.70 8.62 2.91
C ASN A 163 12.27 9.84 3.66
N ASN A 164 12.04 11.06 3.17
CA ASN A 164 12.46 12.27 3.87
C ASN A 164 11.83 12.36 5.27
N LEU A 165 10.51 12.20 5.37
CA LEU A 165 9.79 12.20 6.64
C LEU A 165 10.23 11.07 7.58
N ALA A 166 10.51 9.89 7.04
CA ALA A 166 10.93 8.73 7.84
C ALA A 166 12.37 8.84 8.37
N HIS A 167 13.21 9.69 7.79
CA HIS A 167 14.63 9.78 8.14
C HIS A 167 15.03 11.10 8.79
N LEU A 168 14.85 12.22 8.09
CA LEU A 168 15.49 13.49 8.46
C LEU A 168 14.49 14.65 8.68
N ASP A 169 13.27 14.56 8.13
CA ASP A 169 12.18 15.56 8.22
C ASP A 169 12.62 17.04 8.05
N PHE A 170 13.66 17.27 7.26
CA PHE A 170 14.34 18.58 7.21
C PHE A 170 13.75 19.54 6.16
N HIS A 171 12.74 19.09 5.40
CA HIS A 171 12.06 19.88 4.38
C HIS A 171 10.55 19.73 4.51
N LYS A 172 9.89 20.77 5.02
CA LYS A 172 8.43 20.82 5.28
C LYS A 172 7.61 21.57 4.23
N ILE A 173 8.19 21.93 3.09
CA ILE A 173 7.47 22.69 2.08
C ILE A 173 6.82 21.68 1.11
N SER A 174 5.54 21.38 1.34
CA SER A 174 4.64 20.99 0.25
C SER A 174 3.90 22.24 -0.22
N ASN A 175 3.63 22.33 -1.52
CA ASN A 175 2.74 23.37 -2.04
C ASN A 175 1.45 22.72 -2.52
N TYR A 176 0.35 23.49 -2.49
CA TYR A 176 -1.00 23.00 -2.83
C TYR A 176 -1.06 22.30 -4.21
N THR A 177 -0.30 22.83 -5.17
CA THR A 177 -0.21 22.25 -6.52
C THR A 177 0.38 20.86 -6.50
N GLU A 178 1.44 20.61 -5.73
CA GLU A 178 2.06 19.30 -5.55
C GLU A 178 1.05 18.29 -5.01
N ASP A 179 0.35 18.65 -3.93
CA ASP A 179 -0.63 17.78 -3.26
C ASP A 179 -1.80 17.44 -4.21
N TYR A 180 -2.31 18.42 -4.97
CA TYR A 180 -3.35 18.17 -5.99
C TYR A 180 -2.88 17.20 -7.09
N GLN A 181 -1.62 17.28 -7.50
CA GLN A 181 -1.05 16.38 -8.51
C GLN A 181 -0.92 14.94 -7.99
N VAL A 182 -0.53 14.79 -6.72
CA VAL A 182 -0.48 13.50 -6.02
C VAL A 182 -1.85 12.86 -5.97
N ALA A 183 -2.86 13.58 -5.47
CA ALA A 183 -4.23 13.08 -5.39
C ALA A 183 -4.77 12.63 -6.76
N ASN A 184 -4.52 13.41 -7.81
CA ASN A 184 -4.99 13.08 -9.17
C ASN A 184 -4.33 11.83 -9.76
N VAL A 185 -3.03 11.62 -9.56
CA VAL A 185 -2.37 10.41 -10.04
C VAL A 185 -2.84 9.19 -9.26
N LEU A 186 -2.99 9.29 -7.94
CA LEU A 186 -3.57 8.20 -7.15
C LEU A 186 -4.98 7.89 -7.63
N ARG A 187 -5.82 8.92 -7.81
CA ARG A 187 -7.16 8.79 -8.38
C ARG A 187 -7.17 8.09 -9.73
N PHE A 188 -6.29 8.50 -10.63
CA PHE A 188 -6.13 7.84 -11.92
C PHE A 188 -5.80 6.36 -11.76
N LEU A 189 -4.83 5.99 -10.91
CA LEU A 189 -4.43 4.59 -10.74
C LEU A 189 -5.57 3.72 -10.21
N PHE A 190 -6.28 4.19 -9.19
CA PHE A 190 -7.44 3.48 -8.67
C PHE A 190 -8.54 3.32 -9.73
N LEU A 191 -8.94 4.39 -10.42
CA LEU A 191 -10.02 4.34 -11.42
C LEU A 191 -9.62 3.50 -12.65
N TYR A 192 -8.35 3.57 -13.05
CA TYR A 192 -7.86 2.84 -14.22
C TYR A 192 -7.88 1.32 -13.96
N PHE A 193 -7.43 0.88 -12.79
CA PHE A 193 -7.29 -0.54 -12.47
C PHE A 193 -8.48 -1.13 -11.71
N PHE A 194 -9.30 -0.34 -11.02
CA PHE A 194 -10.37 -0.82 -10.14
C PHE A 194 -11.65 0.00 -10.31
N LYS A 195 -12.19 0.06 -11.53
CA LYS A 195 -13.36 0.86 -11.92
C LYS A 195 -14.59 0.71 -11.01
N GLU A 196 -14.76 -0.46 -10.39
CA GLU A 196 -15.89 -0.79 -9.51
C GLU A 196 -15.76 -0.20 -8.09
N ASN A 197 -14.56 0.20 -7.66
CA ASN A 197 -14.27 0.79 -6.34
C ASN A 197 -14.15 2.32 -6.39
N SER A 198 -14.90 2.97 -7.29
CA SER A 198 -14.79 4.40 -7.60
C SER A 198 -15.25 5.36 -6.49
N SER A 199 -15.76 4.85 -5.36
CA SER A 199 -16.38 5.66 -4.32
C SER A 199 -15.42 6.40 -3.38
N THR A 200 -14.13 6.06 -3.35
CA THR A 200 -13.26 6.48 -2.24
C THR A 200 -11.81 6.73 -2.66
N ILE A 201 -11.50 8.01 -2.95
CA ILE A 201 -10.17 8.67 -2.98
C ILE A 201 -10.37 10.18 -2.70
N VAL A 202 -11.37 10.45 -1.85
CA VAL A 202 -11.98 11.74 -1.49
C VAL A 202 -12.76 12.43 -2.62
N LYS A 203 -14.08 12.58 -2.41
CA LYS A 203 -15.04 13.19 -3.35
C LYS A 203 -14.57 14.58 -3.80
N SER A 204 -14.76 14.84 -5.10
CA SER A 204 -14.57 16.13 -5.78
C SER A 204 -15.11 17.32 -5.00
#